data_AF-A0A0M3B0Y3-F1
#
_entry.id   AF-A0A0M3B0Y3-F1
#
_cell.length_a   1.000
_cell.length_b   1.000
_cell.length_c   1.000
_cell.angle_alpha   90.00
_cell.angle_beta   90.00
_cell.angle_gamma   90.00
#
_symmetry.space_group_name_H-M   'P 1'
#
loop_
_entity.id
_entity.type
_entity.pdbx_description
1 polymer ?
#
loop_
_entity_poly.entity_id
_entity_poly.type
_entity_poly.pdbx_seq_one_letter_code
_entity_poly.pdbx_strand_id
1 'polypeptide(L)'
;INLPLEKARLMKVVEGRSLPDFAREFEAATWAQFFLKWVMAHPAVTTVLCGTSNPEHAEDNVQAMYGPLPDEAMRRRMVQHMETIPGFADIGRMPWYPGKDAQYQGLIRAAQATARARMGQ
;
A
#
# COMPACT_ATOMS: atom_id res chain seq x y z
N ILE A 1 6.38 -6.82 -9.61
CA ILE A 1 6.47 -5.66 -8.68
C ILE A 1 6.25 -6.14 -7.25
N ASN A 2 7.18 -5.83 -6.36
CA ASN A 2 7.06 -6.06 -4.92
C ASN A 2 6.66 -4.75 -4.22
N LEU A 3 6.01 -4.84 -3.06
CA LEU A 3 5.55 -3.70 -2.25
C LEU A 3 4.60 -2.75 -3.00
N PRO A 4 3.52 -3.26 -3.63
CA PRO A 4 2.60 -2.42 -4.42
C PRO A 4 1.87 -1.35 -3.60
N LEU A 5 1.77 -1.53 -2.27
CA LEU A 5 1.18 -0.56 -1.34
C LEU A 5 2.23 0.31 -0.61
N GLU A 6 3.47 0.28 -1.09
CA GLU A 6 4.59 1.11 -0.63
C GLU A 6 4.78 1.07 0.90
N LYS A 7 4.97 -0.14 1.44
CA LYS A 7 5.16 -0.36 2.90
C LYS A 7 4.07 0.31 3.76
N ALA A 8 2.82 0.19 3.29
CA ALA A 8 1.63 0.78 3.90
C ALA A 8 1.56 2.31 3.92
N ARG A 9 2.52 3.02 3.32
CA ARG A 9 2.49 4.49 3.26
C ARG A 9 1.36 5.00 2.36
N LEU A 10 1.09 4.34 1.23
CA LEU A 10 -0.08 4.66 0.40
C LEU A 10 -1.39 4.53 1.17
N MET A 11 -1.54 3.46 1.94
CA MET A 11 -2.72 3.26 2.80
C MET A 11 -2.82 4.33 3.89
N LYS A 12 -1.68 4.79 4.43
CA LYS A 12 -1.66 5.87 5.42
C LYS A 12 -2.10 7.21 4.83
N VAL A 13 -1.69 7.52 3.61
CA VAL A 13 -2.06 8.77 2.91
C VAL A 13 -3.56 8.88 2.67
N VAL A 14 -4.22 7.76 2.40
CA VAL A 14 -5.66 7.72 2.10
C VAL A 14 -6.53 7.34 3.29
N GLU A 15 -5.93 7.22 4.48
CA GLU A 15 -6.66 6.85 5.70
C GLU A 15 -7.80 7.84 5.98
N GLY A 16 -8.99 7.30 6.26
CA GLY A 16 -10.20 8.09 6.52
C GLY A 16 -10.81 8.76 5.28
N ARG A 17 -10.27 8.53 4.07
CA ARG A 17 -10.83 9.07 2.82
C ARG A 17 -11.70 8.04 2.13
N SER A 18 -12.84 8.48 1.62
CA SER A 18 -13.64 7.69 0.67
C SER A 18 -12.88 7.52 -0.64
N LEU A 19 -13.13 6.40 -1.33
CA LEU A 19 -12.68 6.24 -2.71
C LEU A 19 -13.31 7.33 -3.60
N PRO A 20 -12.60 7.78 -4.64
CA PRO A 20 -13.21 8.63 -5.65
C PRO A 20 -14.28 7.85 -6.43
N ASP A 21 -15.35 8.54 -6.85
CA ASP A 21 -16.49 7.92 -7.54
C ASP A 21 -16.10 7.09 -8.77
N PHE A 22 -15.07 7.51 -9.49
CA PHE A 22 -14.59 6.83 -10.69
C PHE A 22 -13.94 5.47 -10.42
N ALA A 23 -13.64 5.14 -9.16
CA ALA A 23 -13.16 3.81 -8.79
C ALA A 23 -14.16 2.70 -9.18
N ARG A 24 -15.46 3.04 -9.26
CA ARG A 24 -16.51 2.14 -9.75
C ARG A 24 -16.35 1.75 -11.21
N GLU A 25 -15.72 2.60 -12.04
CA GLU A 25 -15.51 2.32 -13.46
C GLU A 25 -14.59 1.11 -13.70
N PHE A 26 -13.76 0.75 -12.71
CA PHE A 26 -12.94 -0.46 -12.71
C PHE A 26 -13.22 -1.38 -11.51
N GLU A 27 -14.41 -1.25 -10.93
CA GLU A 27 -14.93 -2.11 -9.86
C GLU A 27 -14.00 -2.20 -8.62
N ALA A 28 -13.26 -1.14 -8.30
CA ALA A 28 -12.54 -1.08 -7.04
C ALA A 28 -13.47 -0.61 -5.91
N ALA A 29 -13.61 -1.46 -4.88
CA ALA A 29 -14.41 -1.18 -3.68
C ALA A 29 -13.56 -0.69 -2.50
N THR A 30 -12.25 -0.91 -2.53
CA THR A 30 -11.31 -0.46 -1.48
C THR A 30 -10.08 0.26 -2.06
N TRP A 31 -9.38 1.03 -1.23
CA TRP A 31 -8.11 1.65 -1.61
C TRP A 31 -7.02 0.63 -1.95
N ALA A 32 -7.01 -0.54 -1.30
CA ALA A 32 -6.05 -1.59 -1.65
C ALA A 32 -6.33 -2.09 -3.08
N GLN A 33 -7.60 -2.38 -3.41
CA GLN A 33 -7.99 -2.76 -4.77
C GLN A 33 -7.66 -1.67 -5.79
N PHE A 34 -7.89 -0.39 -5.46
CA PHE A 34 -7.53 0.76 -6.31
C PHE A 34 -6.04 0.75 -6.66
N PHE A 35 -5.15 0.64 -5.67
CA PHE A 35 -3.71 0.64 -5.93
C PHE A 35 -3.23 -0.63 -6.63
N LEU A 36 -3.76 -1.79 -6.25
CA LEU A 36 -3.39 -3.07 -6.88
C LEU A 36 -3.78 -3.10 -8.35
N LYS A 37 -4.99 -2.67 -8.70
CA LYS A 37 -5.44 -2.58 -10.09
C LYS A 37 -4.61 -1.58 -10.90
N TRP A 38 -4.20 -0.45 -10.31
CA TRP A 38 -3.32 0.52 -10.99
C TRP A 38 -1.98 -0.09 -11.43
N VAL A 39 -1.36 -0.89 -10.57
CA VAL A 39 -0.06 -1.52 -10.86
C VAL A 39 -0.22 -2.74 -11.76
N MET A 40 -1.26 -3.56 -11.58
CA MET A 40 -1.55 -4.71 -12.44
C MET A 40 -1.84 -4.31 -13.88
N ALA A 41 -2.44 -3.14 -14.09
CA ALA A 41 -2.80 -2.64 -15.41
C ALA A 41 -1.62 -2.13 -16.26
N HIS A 42 -0.41 -2.02 -15.71
CA HIS A 42 0.74 -1.59 -16.49
C HIS A 42 1.24 -2.74 -17.38
N PRO A 43 1.40 -2.56 -18.71
CA PRO A 43 1.71 -3.66 -19.64
C PRO A 43 3.04 -4.37 -19.35
N ALA A 44 4.02 -3.67 -18.77
CA ALA A 44 5.29 -4.26 -18.34
C ALA A 44 5.22 -5.05 -17.00
N VAL A 45 4.08 -5.07 -16.31
CA VAL A 45 3.92 -5.76 -15.03
C VAL A 45 3.35 -7.15 -15.27
N THR A 46 4.15 -8.17 -14.97
CA THR A 46 3.74 -9.58 -15.13
C THR A 46 3.23 -10.20 -13.83
N THR A 47 3.63 -9.65 -12.68
CA THR A 47 3.31 -10.21 -11.36
C THR A 47 3.31 -9.11 -10.31
N VAL A 48 2.35 -9.15 -9.39
CA VAL A 48 2.24 -8.22 -8.25
C VAL A 48 2.27 -9.04 -6.95
N LEU A 49 3.22 -8.72 -6.07
CA LEU A 49 3.41 -9.40 -4.79
C LEU A 49 2.88 -8.52 -3.66
N CYS A 50 1.62 -8.71 -3.27
CA CYS A 50 1.01 -8.02 -2.14
C CYS A 50 0.91 -8.96 -0.93
N GLY A 51 1.88 -8.85 -0.02
CA GLY A 51 1.90 -9.65 1.21
C GLY A 51 1.18 -8.96 2.37
N THR A 52 0.40 -9.72 3.12
CA THR A 52 -0.25 -9.29 4.37
C THR A 52 -0.34 -10.46 5.35
N SER A 53 -0.32 -10.18 6.65
CA SER A 53 -0.59 -11.15 7.72
C SER A 53 -2.02 -11.05 8.27
N ASN A 54 -2.81 -10.07 7.82
CA ASN A 54 -4.22 -9.94 8.16
C ASN A 54 -5.06 -10.71 7.11
N PRO A 55 -5.87 -11.72 7.53
CA PRO A 55 -6.72 -12.49 6.60
C PRO A 55 -7.75 -11.62 5.87
N GLU A 56 -8.34 -10.61 6.51
CA GLU A 56 -9.31 -9.72 5.86
C GLU A 56 -8.67 -8.91 4.74
N HIS A 57 -7.43 -8.42 4.96
CA HIS A 57 -6.68 -7.76 3.89
C HIS A 57 -6.30 -8.75 2.77
N ALA A 58 -6.07 -10.03 3.11
CA ALA A 58 -5.72 -11.03 2.10
C ALA A 58 -6.92 -11.29 1.18
N GLU A 59 -8.12 -11.41 1.76
CA GLU A 59 -9.37 -11.50 1.02
C GLU A 59 -9.59 -10.27 0.14
N ASP A 60 -9.44 -9.06 0.68
CA ASP A 60 -9.58 -7.81 -0.08
C ASP A 60 -8.56 -7.69 -1.24
N ASN A 61 -7.30 -8.07 -1.01
CA ASN A 61 -6.27 -8.08 -2.03
C ASN A 61 -6.63 -9.05 -3.18
N VAL A 62 -7.23 -10.20 -2.87
CA VAL A 62 -7.68 -11.17 -3.86
C VAL A 62 -8.82 -10.61 -4.70
N GLN A 63 -9.72 -9.82 -4.11
CA GLN A 63 -10.82 -9.19 -4.84
C GLN A 63 -10.33 -8.22 -5.93
N ALA A 64 -9.14 -7.65 -5.79
CA ALA A 64 -8.55 -6.79 -6.82
C ALA A 64 -8.31 -7.50 -8.18
N MET A 65 -8.27 -8.84 -8.20
CA MET A 65 -8.05 -9.64 -9.40
C MET A 65 -9.31 -9.81 -10.27
N TYR A 66 -10.48 -9.44 -9.77
CA TYR A 66 -11.75 -9.52 -10.50
C TYR A 66 -12.14 -8.17 -11.11
N GLY A 67 -13.02 -8.19 -12.12
CA GLY A 67 -13.47 -6.99 -12.82
C GLY A 67 -12.41 -6.42 -13.77
N PRO A 68 -12.74 -5.31 -14.47
CA PRO A 68 -11.82 -4.73 -15.44
C PRO A 68 -10.60 -4.08 -14.76
N LEU A 69 -9.49 -4.05 -15.49
CA LEU A 69 -8.32 -3.26 -15.13
C LEU A 69 -8.43 -1.86 -15.75
N PRO A 70 -7.94 -0.81 -15.07
CA PRO A 70 -7.93 0.54 -15.62
C PRO A 70 -7.05 0.61 -16.88
N ASP A 71 -7.52 1.26 -17.94
CA ASP A 71 -6.68 1.53 -19.11
C ASP A 71 -5.63 2.61 -18.83
N GLU A 72 -4.81 2.94 -19.84
CA GLU A 72 -3.75 3.94 -19.68
C GLU A 72 -4.27 5.33 -19.29
N ALA A 73 -5.44 5.73 -19.82
CA ALA A 73 -6.05 7.01 -19.50
C ALA A 73 -6.57 7.04 -18.06
N MET A 74 -7.23 5.96 -17.62
CA MET A 74 -7.68 5.79 -16.25
C MET A 74 -6.49 5.73 -15.28
N ARG A 75 -5.40 5.04 -15.62
CA ARG A 75 -4.18 5.02 -14.80
C ARG A 75 -3.59 6.42 -14.60
N ARG A 76 -3.63 7.29 -15.62
CA ARG A 76 -3.24 8.71 -15.48
C ARG A 76 -4.19 9.46 -14.57
N ARG A 77 -5.51 9.28 -14.74
CA ARG A 77 -6.54 9.90 -13.89
C ARG A 77 -6.38 9.50 -12.41
N MET A 78 -6.03 8.25 -12.14
CA MET A 78 -5.75 7.75 -10.80
C MET A 78 -4.56 8.49 -10.16
N VAL A 79 -3.47 8.70 -10.90
CA VAL A 79 -2.30 9.46 -10.41
C VAL A 79 -2.70 10.92 -10.17
N GLN A 80 -3.38 11.56 -11.11
CA GLN A 80 -3.86 12.95 -10.95
C GLN A 80 -4.74 13.10 -9.71
N HIS A 81 -5.62 12.13 -9.43
CA HIS A 81 -6.40 12.13 -8.20
C HIS A 81 -5.51 12.04 -6.96
N MET A 82 -4.54 11.12 -6.95
CA MET A 82 -3.60 10.98 -5.83
C MET A 82 -2.74 12.22 -5.60
N GLU A 83 -2.37 12.95 -6.66
CA GLU A 83 -1.65 14.23 -6.55
C GLU A 83 -2.45 15.31 -5.81
N THR A 84 -3.79 15.21 -5.79
CA THR A 84 -4.64 16.10 -4.98
C THR A 84 -4.69 15.73 -3.50
N ILE A 85 -4.20 14.55 -3.13
CA ILE A 85 -4.29 14.05 -1.74
C ILE A 85 -3.10 14.58 -0.93
N PRO A 86 -3.36 15.33 0.18
CA PRO A 86 -2.32 15.78 1.09
C PRO A 86 -1.42 14.64 1.59
N GLY A 87 -0.11 14.84 1.50
CA GLY A 87 0.91 13.88 1.92
C GLY A 87 1.35 12.88 0.85
N PHE A 88 0.66 12.78 -0.29
CA PHE A 88 1.07 11.87 -1.37
C PHE A 88 2.45 12.24 -1.95
N ALA A 89 2.72 13.54 -2.14
CA ALA A 89 4.01 14.02 -2.63
C ALA A 89 5.20 13.69 -1.68
N ASP A 90 4.92 13.46 -0.39
CA ASP A 90 5.93 13.22 0.64
C ASP A 90 6.07 11.74 1.03
N ILE A 91 5.44 10.79 0.32
CA ILE A 91 5.45 9.36 0.68
C ILE A 91 6.87 8.78 0.81
N GLY A 92 7.82 9.29 0.00
CA GLY A 92 9.22 8.85 0.05
C GLY A 92 9.92 9.20 1.37
N ARG A 93 9.43 10.23 2.07
CA ARG A 93 9.98 10.73 3.35
C ARG A 93 9.30 10.11 4.58
N MET A 94 8.14 9.48 4.41
CA MET A 94 7.43 8.83 5.51
C MET A 94 8.25 7.66 6.10
N PRO A 95 8.10 7.29 7.38
CA PRO A 95 8.69 6.05 7.88
C PRO A 95 8.14 4.83 7.13
N TRP A 96 8.86 3.71 7.14
CA TRP A 96 8.30 2.44 6.66
C TRP A 96 7.25 1.94 7.64
N TYR A 97 6.11 1.47 7.14
CA TYR A 97 4.98 1.01 7.94
C TYR A 97 4.54 2.02 9.00
N PRO A 98 4.10 3.24 8.60
CA PRO A 98 3.71 4.29 9.53
C PRO A 98 2.67 3.80 10.55
N GLY A 99 2.91 4.03 11.83
CA GLY A 99 2.01 3.61 12.92
C GLY A 99 2.10 2.13 13.31
N LYS A 100 3.05 1.37 12.74
CA LYS A 100 3.27 -0.05 13.05
C LYS A 100 4.58 -0.32 13.79
N ASP A 101 5.17 0.70 14.39
CA ASP A 101 6.45 0.62 15.09
C ASP A 101 6.47 -0.42 16.22
N ALA A 102 5.31 -0.63 16.85
CA ALA A 102 5.11 -1.60 17.92
C ALA A 102 4.64 -2.98 17.42
N GLN A 103 4.25 -3.11 16.15
CA GLN A 103 3.54 -4.31 15.65
C GLN A 103 4.48 -5.50 15.41
N TYR A 104 5.76 -5.24 15.14
CA TYR A 104 6.77 -6.29 14.87
C TYR A 104 7.89 -6.25 15.92
N GLN A 105 7.54 -6.58 17.16
CA GLN A 105 8.50 -6.82 18.25
C GLN A 105 9.05 -8.25 18.15
N GLY A 106 9.89 -8.49 17.13
CA GLY A 106 10.54 -9.79 16.93
C GLY A 106 11.85 -9.94 17.71
N LEU A 107 12.40 -11.15 17.68
CA LEU A 107 13.70 -11.51 18.29
C LEU A 107 14.83 -10.54 17.89
N ILE A 108 14.78 -9.97 16.68
CA ILE A 108 15.77 -9.01 16.20
C ILE A 108 15.76 -7.71 17.02
N ARG A 109 14.59 -7.13 17.31
CA ARG A 109 14.50 -5.91 18.14
C ARG A 109 14.95 -6.20 19.58
N ALA A 110 14.56 -7.35 20.12
CA ALA A 110 15.00 -7.78 21.46
C ALA A 110 16.53 -7.97 21.53
N ALA A 111 17.13 -8.61 20.51
CA ALA A 111 18.57 -8.79 20.40
C ALA A 111 19.31 -7.46 20.25
N GLN A 112 18.79 -6.52 19.44
CA GLN A 112 19.36 -5.18 19.28
C GLN A 112 19.29 -4.36 20.58
N ALA A 113 18.18 -4.43 21.31
CA ALA A 113 18.04 -3.79 22.62
C ALA A 113 19.05 -4.36 23.62
N THR A 114 19.21 -5.68 23.64
CA THR A 114 20.19 -6.38 24.49
C THR A 114 21.62 -5.97 24.15
N ALA A 115 21.96 -5.88 22.86
CA ALA A 115 23.28 -5.45 22.40
C ALA A 115 23.58 -4.00 22.79
N ARG A 116 22.62 -3.07 22.62
CA ARG A 116 22.76 -1.66 23.05
C ARG A 116 22.98 -1.52 24.55
N ALA A 117 22.24 -2.29 25.35
CA ALA A 117 22.40 -2.29 26.81
C ALA A 117 23.79 -2.78 27.26
N ARG A 118 24.42 -3.67 26.49
CA ARG A 118 25.78 -4.17 26.77
C ARG A 118 26.90 -3.23 26.32
N MET A 119 26.67 -2.40 25.31
CA MET A 119 27.65 -1.41 24.82
C MET A 119 27.60 -0.07 25.55
N GLY A 120 26.58 0.15 26.40
CA GLY A 120 26.46 1.32 27.27
C GLY A 120 27.00 1.11 28.69
N GLN A 121 27.69 0.00 28.94
CA GLN A 121 28.46 -0.27 30.16
C GLN A 121 29.95 -0.17 29.88
#